data_AF-A0A6G4R8K3-F1
#
_entry.id   AF-A0A6G4R8K3-F1
#
_cell.length_a   1.000
_cell.length_b   1.000
_cell.length_c   1.000
_cell.angle_alpha   90.00
_cell.angle_beta   90.00
_cell.angle_gamma   90.00
#
_symmetry.space_group_name_H-M   'P 1'
#
loop_
_entity.id
_entity.type
_entity.pdbx_description
1 polymer ?
#
loop_
_entity_poly.entity_id
_entity_poly.type
_entity_poly.pdbx_seq_one_letter_code
_entity_poly.pdbx_strand_id
1 'polypeptide(L)'
;MLNSLVVFIASFLIGGLGIHIGAVVIADVSDYTYAFFTALIGAIVWSVVGFLFGWIPLLGPAIVLLAYLAVIKRRYPGGWIDAAGITLVAWIAVLVVLYALAAADITTFDAAGVPGT
;
A
#
# COMPACT_ATOMS: atom_id res chain seq x y z
N MET A 1 -3.62 -21.56 2.99
CA MET A 1 -4.24 -20.74 4.06
C MET A 1 -3.20 -20.13 4.99
N LEU A 2 -2.37 -20.93 5.68
CA LEU A 2 -1.33 -20.39 6.57
C LEU A 2 -0.28 -19.54 5.83
N ASN A 3 0.25 -20.02 4.69
CA ASN A 3 1.16 -19.22 3.85
C ASN A 3 0.53 -17.89 3.38
N SER A 4 -0.73 -17.91 2.94
CA SER A 4 -1.44 -16.72 2.47
C SER A 4 -1.61 -15.67 3.59
N LEU A 5 -1.89 -16.11 4.81
CA LEU A 5 -1.97 -15.22 5.97
C LEU A 5 -0.60 -14.64 6.35
N VAL A 6 0.47 -15.46 6.34
CA VAL A 6 1.83 -15.00 6.64
C VAL A 6 2.29 -13.98 5.59
N VAL A 7 2.06 -14.25 4.31
CA VAL A 7 2.39 -13.32 3.21
C VAL A 7 1.59 -12.02 3.36
N PHE A 8 0.30 -12.09 3.69
CA PHE A 8 -0.52 -10.92 3.95
C PHE A 8 0.01 -10.10 5.13
N ILE A 9 0.28 -10.72 6.27
CA ILE A 9 0.79 -10.02 7.47
C ILE A 9 2.15 -9.39 7.19
N ALA A 10 3.07 -10.13 6.57
CA ALA A 10 4.38 -9.60 6.19
C ALA A 10 4.21 -8.38 5.27
N SER A 11 3.46 -8.53 4.17
CA SER A 11 3.24 -7.45 3.20
C SER A 11 2.54 -6.24 3.83
N PHE A 12 1.59 -6.47 4.74
CA PHE A 12 0.90 -5.40 5.45
C PHE A 12 1.84 -4.62 6.38
N LEU A 13 2.64 -5.32 7.19
CA LEU A 13 3.61 -4.70 8.08
C LEU A 13 4.68 -3.93 7.30
N ILE A 14 5.12 -4.48 6.17
CA ILE A 14 6.08 -3.83 5.27
C ILE A 14 5.46 -2.64 4.54
N GLY A 15 4.18 -2.71 4.18
CA GLY A 15 3.44 -1.55 3.70
C GLY A 15 3.41 -0.43 4.73
N GLY A 16 3.13 -0.75 6.00
CA GLY A 16 3.22 0.20 7.11
C GLY A 16 4.62 0.80 7.30
N LEU A 17 5.65 -0.04 7.24
CA LEU A 17 7.05 0.39 7.30
C LEU A 17 7.43 1.30 6.13
N GLY A 18 7.01 0.96 4.91
CA GLY A 18 7.26 1.75 3.73
C GLY A 18 6.56 3.11 3.77
N ILE A 19 5.32 3.18 4.32
CA ILE A 19 4.67 4.45 4.63
C ILE A 19 5.47 5.24 5.67
N HIS A 20 5.96 4.59 6.73
CA HIS A 20 6.77 5.27 7.76
C HIS A 20 8.05 5.86 7.17
N ILE A 21 8.82 5.09 6.40
CA ILE A 21 10.03 5.56 5.74
C ILE A 21 9.70 6.70 4.77
N GLY A 22 8.67 6.54 3.94
CA GLY A 22 8.23 7.59 3.02
C GLY A 22 7.84 8.87 3.76
N ALA A 23 7.10 8.76 4.87
CA ALA A 23 6.66 9.89 5.67
C ALA A 23 7.83 10.61 6.37
N VAL A 24 8.83 9.87 6.86
CA VAL A 24 10.06 10.47 7.43
C VAL A 24 10.79 11.28 6.37
N VAL A 25 10.99 10.71 5.18
CA VAL A 25 11.80 11.34 4.13
C VAL A 25 11.08 12.52 3.46
N ILE A 26 9.76 12.44 3.30
CA ILE A 26 9.00 13.39 2.46
C ILE A 26 8.23 14.40 3.31
N ALA A 27 7.68 13.96 4.45
CA ALA A 27 6.76 14.75 5.26
C ALA A 27 7.32 15.11 6.64
N ASP A 28 8.57 14.72 6.95
CA ASP A 28 9.23 14.91 8.25
C ASP A 28 8.39 14.36 9.44
N VAL A 29 7.66 13.25 9.20
CA VAL A 29 6.84 12.58 10.22
C VAL A 29 7.45 11.23 10.56
N SER A 30 7.95 11.09 11.79
CA SER A 30 8.67 9.91 12.27
C SER A 30 7.88 9.01 13.24
N ASP A 31 6.55 9.02 13.17
CA ASP A 31 5.70 8.17 14.02
C ASP A 31 5.27 6.89 13.28
N TYR A 32 5.84 5.75 13.68
CA TYR A 32 5.50 4.44 13.12
C TYR A 32 4.07 3.99 13.48
N THR A 33 3.57 4.32 14.68
CA THR A 33 2.20 3.97 15.08
C THR A 33 1.20 4.70 14.20
N TYR A 34 1.48 5.97 13.89
CA TYR A 34 0.68 6.76 12.97
C TYR A 34 0.69 6.16 11.55
N ALA A 35 1.85 5.68 11.08
CA ALA A 35 1.98 5.01 9.78
C ALA A 35 1.24 3.67 9.74
N PHE A 36 1.32 2.86 10.79
CA PHE A 36 0.59 1.60 10.92
C PHE A 36 -0.92 1.81 10.81
N PHE A 37 -1.50 2.75 11.56
CA PHE A 37 -2.93 3.06 11.46
C PHE A 37 -3.29 3.66 10.10
N THR A 38 -2.38 4.40 9.47
CA THR A 38 -2.61 4.90 8.11
C THR A 38 -2.65 3.76 7.10
N ALA A 39 -1.77 2.77 7.20
CA ALA A 39 -1.80 1.56 6.37
C ALA A 39 -3.12 0.80 6.58
N LEU A 40 -3.58 0.65 7.83
CA LEU A 40 -4.83 -0.02 8.14
C LEU A 40 -6.05 0.69 7.53
N ILE A 41 -6.15 2.01 7.70
CA ILE A 41 -7.22 2.82 7.10
C ILE A 41 -7.14 2.75 5.57
N GLY A 42 -5.94 2.87 5.01
CA GLY A 42 -5.70 2.75 3.57
C GLY A 42 -6.15 1.41 3.02
N ALA A 43 -5.86 0.30 3.71
CA ALA A 43 -6.29 -1.04 3.32
C ALA A 43 -7.83 -1.21 3.35
N ILE A 44 -8.49 -0.65 4.37
CA ILE A 44 -9.95 -0.64 4.47
C ILE A 44 -10.56 0.15 3.31
N VAL A 45 -10.07 1.38 3.07
CA VAL A 45 -10.56 2.24 1.99
C VAL A 45 -10.30 1.58 0.63
N TRP A 46 -9.12 1.02 0.41
CA TRP A 46 -8.78 0.28 -0.80
C TRP A 46 -9.77 -0.86 -1.05
N SER A 47 -10.05 -1.67 -0.02
CA SER A 47 -10.95 -2.81 -0.12
C SER A 47 -12.38 -2.38 -0.44
N VAL A 48 -12.90 -1.35 0.25
CA VAL A 48 -14.25 -0.84 0.03
C VAL A 48 -14.40 -0.20 -1.35
N VAL A 49 -13.47 0.69 -1.73
CA VAL A 49 -13.53 1.38 -3.03
C VAL A 49 -13.28 0.39 -4.17
N GLY A 50 -12.37 -0.57 -3.98
CA GLY A 50 -12.10 -1.64 -4.94
C GLY A 50 -13.31 -2.54 -5.15
N PHE A 51 -14.02 -2.90 -4.08
CA PHE A 51 -15.26 -3.64 -4.17
C PHE A 51 -16.36 -2.89 -4.94
N LEU A 52 -16.49 -1.57 -4.72
CA LEU A 52 -17.54 -0.76 -5.35
C LEU A 52 -17.25 -0.38 -6.80
N PHE A 53 -15.99 -0.06 -7.12
CA PHE A 53 -15.60 0.56 -8.40
C PHE A 53 -14.57 -0.24 -9.20
N GLY A 54 -13.91 -1.24 -8.61
CA GLY A 54 -12.79 -1.97 -9.22
C GLY A 54 -13.15 -2.75 -10.48
N TRP A 55 -14.44 -3.02 -10.70
CA TRP A 55 -14.94 -3.69 -11.90
C TRP A 55 -14.89 -2.81 -13.16
N ILE A 56 -14.76 -1.48 -13.01
CA ILE A 56 -14.71 -0.56 -14.16
C ILE A 56 -13.31 -0.61 -14.77
N PRO A 57 -13.15 -1.02 -16.04
CA PRO A 57 -11.83 -1.07 -16.69
C PRO A 57 -11.15 0.30 -16.66
N LEU A 58 -9.86 0.32 -16.31
CA LEU A 58 -9.01 1.51 -16.15
C LEU A 58 -9.44 2.48 -15.03
N LEU A 59 -10.71 2.91 -15.00
CA LEU A 59 -11.23 3.85 -14.02
C LEU A 59 -11.30 3.28 -12.61
N GLY A 60 -11.67 2.01 -12.45
CA GLY A 60 -11.75 1.35 -11.15
C GLY A 60 -10.43 1.43 -10.39
N PRO A 61 -9.33 0.90 -10.96
CA PRO A 61 -8.00 1.03 -10.38
C PRO A 61 -7.56 2.48 -10.12
N ALA A 62 -7.86 3.40 -11.04
CA ALA A 62 -7.54 4.81 -10.86
C ALA A 62 -8.29 5.43 -9.67
N ILE A 63 -9.57 5.14 -9.51
CA ILE A 63 -10.39 5.60 -8.38
C ILE A 63 -9.88 5.01 -7.06
N VAL A 64 -9.52 3.73 -7.04
CA VAL A 64 -8.96 3.06 -5.86
C VAL A 64 -7.64 3.71 -5.46
N LEU A 65 -6.73 3.93 -6.41
CA LEU A 65 -5.46 4.59 -6.16
C LEU A 65 -5.67 6.03 -5.66
N LEU A 66 -6.56 6.79 -6.28
CA LEU A 66 -6.89 8.15 -5.85
C LEU A 66 -7.49 8.17 -4.44
N ALA A 67 -8.34 7.20 -4.09
CA ALA A 67 -8.90 7.07 -2.75
C ALA A 67 -7.81 6.77 -1.71
N TYR A 68 -6.87 5.89 -2.04
CA TYR A 68 -5.71 5.62 -1.20
C TYR A 68 -4.82 6.85 -1.02
N LEU A 69 -4.49 7.56 -2.10
CA LEU A 69 -3.73 8.82 -2.04
C LEU A 69 -4.46 9.89 -1.23
N ALA A 70 -5.79 9.95 -1.31
CA ALA A 70 -6.59 10.86 -0.50
C ALA A 70 -6.49 10.54 1.00
N VAL A 71 -6.41 9.26 1.38
CA VAL A 71 -6.14 8.85 2.77
C VAL A 71 -4.77 9.35 3.22
N ILE A 72 -3.71 9.09 2.44
CA ILE A 72 -2.34 9.54 2.77
C ILE A 72 -2.29 11.06 2.88
N LYS A 73 -2.81 11.80 1.90
CA LYS A 73 -2.87 13.26 1.90
C LYS A 73 -3.63 13.83 3.09
N ARG A 74 -4.68 13.15 3.56
CA ARG A 74 -5.44 13.61 4.73
C ARG A 74 -4.75 13.28 6.05
N ARG A 75 -3.85 12.30 6.05
CA ARG A 75 -3.13 11.84 7.24
C ARG A 75 -1.78 12.55 7.40
N TYR A 76 -1.07 12.85 6.33
CA TYR A 76 0.24 13.49 6.40
C TYR A 76 0.19 14.95 5.97
N PRO A 77 1.05 15.83 6.53
CA PRO A 77 1.21 17.18 6.01
C PRO A 77 1.74 17.12 4.56
N GLY A 78 1.42 18.13 3.77
CA GLY A 78 1.86 18.25 2.38
C GLY A 78 0.74 18.21 1.33
N GLY A 79 1.16 18.08 0.07
CA GLY A 79 0.31 18.06 -1.10
C GLY A 79 0.03 16.65 -1.64
N TRP A 80 -0.60 16.59 -2.81
CA TRP A 80 -0.83 15.33 -3.53
C TRP A 80 0.47 14.67 -4.00
N ILE A 81 1.49 15.48 -4.35
CA ILE A 81 2.80 14.98 -4.78
C ILE A 81 3.50 14.24 -3.64
N ASP A 82 3.46 14.81 -2.43
CA ASP A 82 4.05 14.18 -1.25
C ASP A 82 3.35 12.86 -0.93
N ALA A 83 2.01 12.83 -0.97
CA ALA A 83 1.23 11.62 -0.78
C ALA A 83 1.55 10.53 -1.83
N ALA A 84 1.75 10.92 -3.08
CA ALA A 84 2.17 10.01 -4.14
C ALA A 84 3.59 9.47 -3.89
N GLY A 85 4.51 10.32 -3.44
CA GLY A 85 5.87 9.90 -3.07
C GLY A 85 5.88 8.91 -1.91
N ILE A 86 5.14 9.17 -0.83
CA ILE A 86 5.02 8.26 0.31
C ILE A 86 4.45 6.91 -0.15
N THR A 87 3.41 6.95 -0.98
CA THR A 87 2.77 5.75 -1.54
C THR A 87 3.72 4.96 -2.42
N LEU A 88 4.54 5.64 -3.23
CA LEU A 88 5.53 5.01 -4.08
C LEU A 88 6.61 4.29 -3.26
N VAL A 89 7.12 4.92 -2.21
CA VAL A 89 8.08 4.29 -1.28
C VAL A 89 7.45 3.05 -0.64
N ALA A 90 6.20 3.16 -0.16
CA ALA A 90 5.48 2.03 0.42
C ALA A 90 5.30 0.88 -0.56
N TRP A 91 4.91 1.19 -1.80
CA TRP A 91 4.72 0.19 -2.85
C TRP A 91 6.02 -0.52 -3.21
N ILE A 92 7.13 0.21 -3.37
CA ILE A 92 8.45 -0.39 -3.62
C ILE A 92 8.85 -1.32 -2.47
N ALA A 93 8.64 -0.93 -1.21
CA ALA A 93 8.95 -1.77 -0.06
C ALA A 93 8.18 -3.09 -0.09
N VAL A 94 6.88 -3.05 -0.43
CA VAL A 94 6.05 -4.26 -0.59
C VAL A 94 6.56 -5.13 -1.73
N LEU A 95 6.87 -4.55 -2.89
CA LEU A 95 7.40 -5.31 -4.04
C LEU A 95 8.69 -6.03 -3.72
N VAL A 96 9.63 -5.37 -3.03
CA VAL A 96 10.91 -5.97 -2.60
C VAL A 96 10.67 -7.19 -1.73
N VAL A 97 9.71 -7.13 -0.81
CA VAL A 97 9.43 -8.27 0.07
C VAL A 97 8.67 -9.37 -0.64
N LEU A 98 7.67 -9.05 -1.45
CA LEU A 98 6.98 -10.05 -2.27
C LEU A 98 7.97 -10.79 -3.16
N TYR A 99 8.94 -10.07 -3.75
CA TYR A 99 10.00 -10.68 -4.55
C TYR A 99 10.90 -11.60 -3.72
N ALA A 100 11.33 -11.15 -2.53
CA ALA A 100 12.16 -11.95 -1.64
C ALA A 100 11.45 -13.23 -1.16
N LEU A 101 10.15 -13.13 -0.84
CA LEU A 101 9.32 -14.28 -0.44
C LEU A 101 9.10 -15.24 -1.61
N ALA A 102 8.92 -14.72 -2.83
CA ALA A 102 8.81 -15.54 -4.02
C ALA A 102 10.11 -16.25 -4.37
N ALA A 103 11.25 -15.57 -4.24
CA ALA A 103 12.58 -16.16 -4.42
C ALA A 103 12.89 -17.25 -3.37
N ALA A 104 12.19 -17.25 -2.24
CA ALA A 104 12.29 -18.25 -1.19
C ALA A 104 11.24 -19.39 -1.32
N ASP A 105 10.50 -19.47 -2.44
CA ASP A 105 9.42 -20.44 -2.68
C ASP A 105 8.30 -20.41 -1.62
N ILE A 106 8.15 -19.30 -0.89
CA ILE A 106 7.11 -19.13 0.14
C ILE A 106 5.76 -18.73 -0.50
N THR A 107 5.83 -18.01 -1.62
CA THR A 107 4.67 -17.52 -2.39
C THR A 107 4.99 -17.50 -3.88
N THR A 108 3.96 -17.50 -4.73
CA THR A 108 4.12 -17.19 -6.15
C THR A 108 4.10 -15.67 -6.31
N PHE A 109 4.93 -15.13 -7.20
CA PHE A 109 4.86 -13.70 -7.55
C PHE A 109 3.64 -13.46 -8.44
N ASP A 110 2.45 -13.51 -7.84
CA ASP A 110 1.27 -12.87 -8.42
C ASP A 110 1.32 -11.42 -7.96
N ALA A 111 1.49 -10.49 -8.90
CA ALA A 111 1.54 -9.07 -8.61
C ALA A 111 0.16 -8.60 -8.15
N ALA A 112 -0.19 -8.85 -6.88
CA ALA A 112 -1.38 -8.33 -6.24
C ALA A 112 -1.32 -6.79 -6.28
N GLY A 113 -1.97 -6.20 -7.29
CA GLY A 113 -1.94 -4.76 -7.54
C GLY A 113 -1.66 -4.32 -8.97
N VAL A 114 -1.43 -5.23 -9.93
CA VAL A 114 -1.43 -4.88 -11.37
C VAL A 114 -2.86 -4.94 -11.89
N PRO A 115 -3.44 -3.84 -12.39
CA PRO A 115 -4.72 -3.91 -13.07
C PRO A 115 -4.59 -4.65 -14.40
N GLY A 116 -5.34 -5.74 -14.58
CA GLY A 116 -5.49 -6.41 -15.89
C GLY A 116 -5.07 -7.88 -15.98
N THR A 117 -4.90 -8.58 -14.86
CA THR A 117 -4.79 -10.06 -14.82
C THR A 117 -6.02 -10.68 -14.19
#